data_AF-A0A6J7AC46-F1
#
_entry.id   AF-A0A6J7AC46-F1
#
_cell.length_a   1.000
_cell.length_b   1.000
_cell.length_c   1.000
_cell.angle_alpha   90.00
_cell.angle_beta   90.00
_cell.angle_gamma   90.00
#
_symmetry.space_group_name_H-M   'P 1'
#
loop_
_entity.id
_entity.type
_entity.pdbx_description
1 polymer ?
#
loop_
_entity_poly.entity_id
_entity_poly.type
_entity_poly.pdbx_seq_one_letter_code
_entity_poly.pdbx_strand_id
1 'polypeptide(L)' 'MGLPGGHTRLPLVDATPAQIAQLREDLLAGGVTLTS' A
#
# COMPACT_ATOMS: atom_id res chain seq x y z
N MET A 1 -7.56 6.15 -3.73
CA MET A 1 -8.33 5.90 -2.48
C MET A 1 -8.16 7.12 -1.58
N GLY A 2 -8.94 8.18 -1.81
CA GLY A 2 -8.67 9.55 -1.32
C GLY A 2 -8.85 9.82 0.19
N LEU A 3 -8.64 8.81 1.04
CA LEU A 3 -8.51 9.02 2.48
C LEU A 3 -7.01 9.23 2.80
N PRO A 4 -6.64 10.26 3.58
CA PRO A 4 -5.26 10.42 4.02
C PRO A 4 -4.86 9.14 4.76
N GLY A 5 -3.81 8.47 4.27
CA GLY A 5 -3.23 7.32 4.95
C GLY A 5 -2.74 7.77 6.33
N GLY A 6 -3.49 7.39 7.37
CA GLY A 6 -3.00 7.52 8.74
C GLY A 6 -1.87 6.53 8.99
N HIS A 7 -1.01 6.81 9.97
CA HIS A 7 -0.05 5.82 10.45
C HIS A 7 -0.79 4.68 11.14
N THR A 8 -0.25 3.47 11.00
CA THR A 8 -0.74 2.31 11.75
C THR A 8 -0.58 2.53 13.26
N ARG A 9 -1.50 1.97 14.06
CA ARG A 9 -1.41 1.99 15.52
C ARG A 9 -0.73 0.72 16.01
N LEU A 10 0.10 0.86 17.06
CA LEU A 10 0.75 -0.29 17.69
C LEU A 10 -0.28 -1.34 18.16
N PRO A 11 0.06 -2.64 18.05
CA PRO A 11 1.38 -3.18 17.70
C PRO A 11 1.68 -3.23 16.19
N LEU A 12 0.81 -2.69 15.34
CA LEU A 12 1.04 -2.63 13.90
C LEU A 12 2.02 -1.52 13.55
N VAL A 13 2.81 -1.76 12.51
CA VAL A 13 3.85 -0.86 12.00
C VAL A 13 3.65 -0.63 10.50
N ASP A 14 4.10 0.52 10.04
CA ASP A 14 3.97 0.89 8.63
C ASP A 14 4.86 0.01 7.75
N ALA A 15 4.40 -0.25 6.54
CA ALA A 15 5.19 -0.96 5.54
C ALA A 15 6.36 -0.10 5.06
N THR A 16 7.50 -0.74 4.83
CA THR A 16 8.66 -0.08 4.23
C THR A 16 8.40 0.33 2.78
N PRO A 17 9.14 1.32 2.24
CA PRO A 17 9.00 1.73 0.84
C PRO A 17 9.17 0.58 -0.16
N ALA A 18 10.08 -0.36 0.12
CA ALA A 18 10.32 -1.54 -0.71
C ALA A 18 9.11 -2.49 -0.72
N GLN A 19 8.48 -2.71 0.44
CA GLN A 19 7.27 -3.53 0.55
C GLN A 19 6.08 -2.89 -0.17
N ILE A 20 5.95 -1.56 -0.09
CA ILE A 20 4.91 -0.82 -0.80
C ILE A 20 5.12 -0.93 -2.33
N ALA A 21 6.37 -0.81 -2.81
CA ALA A 21 6.68 -0.94 -4.23
C ALA A 21 6.31 -2.33 -4.76
N GLN A 22 6.74 -3.39 -4.07
CA GLN A 22 6.40 -4.77 -4.43
C GLN A 22 4.89 -4.99 -4.46
N LEU A 23 4.17 -4.55 -3.41
CA LEU A 23 2.72 -4.69 -3.35
C LEU A 23 2.02 -4.02 -4.54
N ARG A 24 2.50 -2.86 -5.00
CA ARG A 24 1.92 -2.19 -6.17
C ARG A 24 2.09 -3.02 -7.44
N GLU A 25 3.26 -3.61 -7.64
CA GLU A 25 3.53 -4.49 -8.79
C GLU A 25 2.61 -5.72 -8.75
N ASP A 26 2.48 -6.35 -7.59
CA ASP A 26 1.62 -7.52 -7.39
C ASP A 26 0.14 -7.19 -7.66
N LEU A 27 -0.32 -6.02 -7.21
CA LEU A 27 -1.69 -5.55 -7.45
C LEU A 27 -1.94 -5.31 -8.95
N LEU A 28 -1.00 -4.68 -9.65
CA LEU A 28 -1.11 -4.47 -11.10
C LEU A 28 -1.09 -5.79 -11.87
N ALA A 29 -0.21 -6.73 -11.49
CA ALA A 29 -0.16 -8.07 -12.07
C ALA A 29 -1.46 -8.86 -11.81
N GLY A 30 -2.10 -8.63 -10.66
CA GLY A 30 -3.42 -9.16 -10.32
C GLY A 30 -4.58 -8.46 -11.02
N GLY A 31 -4.33 -7.49 -11.91
CA GLY A 31 -5.36 -6.76 -12.64
C GLY A 31 -6.08 -5.68 -11.83
N VAL A 32 -5.54 -5.27 -10.68
CA VAL A 32 -6.11 -4.21 -9.85
C VAL A 32 -5.69 -2.85 -10.40
N THR A 33 -6.67 -2.04 -10.82
CA THR A 33 -6.43 -0.65 -11.24
C THR A 33 -6.20 0.25 -10.03
N LEU A 34 -4.98 0.77 -9.89
CA LEU A 34 -4.63 1.72 -8.82
C LEU A 34 -5.07 3.14 -9.21
N THR A 35 -6.06 3.69 -8.51
CA THR A 35 -6.50 5.09 -8.62
C THR A 35 -5.82 5.95 -7.56
N SER A 36 -5.17 7.02 -8.02
CA SER A 36 -4.58 8.10 -7.21
C SER A 36 -5.64 8.78 -6.35
#